data_AF-A0A2N1IWV9-F1
#
_entry.id   AF-A0A2N1IWV9-F1
#
_cell.length_a   1.000
_cell.length_b   1.000
_cell.length_c   1.000
_cell.angle_alpha   90.00
_cell.angle_beta   90.00
_cell.angle_gamma   90.00
#
_symmetry.space_group_name_H-M   'P 1'
#
loop_
_entity.id
_entity.type
_entity.pdbx_description
1 polymer ?
#
loop_
_entity_poly.entity_id
_entity_poly.type
_entity_poly.pdbx_seq_one_letter_code
_entity_poly.pdbx_strand_id
1 'polypeptide(L)'
;MHAGAWTEVDTSQDANVTEDVAPALIEELRSDFKLSDSSIAQIFNVSRQTVYNWRTGKTATGFPERLAALTEALRQVNAEEAQYLHRVLFYPTADGRLIQDALSDEAWNRNGAKGVYGMVAELAGKAQQLRDRDLKTIARLEKSGGSNLV
;
A
#
# COMPACT_ATOMS: atom_id res chain seq x y z
N MET A 1 26.44 -44.86 -10.02
CA MET A 1 26.26 -43.59 -10.77
C MET A 1 24.83 -43.14 -10.51
N HIS A 2 24.61 -42.24 -9.55
CA HIS A 2 23.27 -41.75 -9.22
C HIS A 2 22.94 -40.57 -10.13
N ALA A 3 21.95 -40.76 -11.01
CA ALA A 3 21.33 -39.65 -11.74
C ALA A 3 20.45 -38.89 -10.74
N GLY A 4 20.93 -37.74 -10.27
CA GLY A 4 20.13 -36.79 -9.51
C GLY A 4 19.04 -36.23 -10.42
N ALA A 5 17.79 -36.54 -10.11
CA ALA A 5 16.63 -35.91 -10.72
C ALA A 5 16.64 -34.43 -10.30
N TRP A 6 16.94 -33.56 -11.25
CA TRP A 6 16.73 -32.12 -11.10
C TRP A 6 15.23 -31.89 -11.21
N THR A 7 14.58 -31.71 -10.07
CA THR A 7 13.23 -31.14 -10.05
C THR A 7 13.40 -29.65 -10.33
N GLU A 8 13.05 -29.26 -11.54
CA GLU A 8 12.84 -27.86 -11.90
C GLU A 8 11.73 -27.33 -10.99
N VAL A 9 12.12 -26.55 -9.97
CA VAL A 9 11.18 -25.79 -9.16
C VAL A 9 10.66 -24.69 -10.06
N ASP A 10 9.46 -24.91 -10.57
CA ASP A 10 8.67 -23.92 -11.28
C ASP A 10 8.47 -22.71 -10.36
N THR A 11 9.32 -21.69 -10.53
CA THR A 11 9.19 -20.38 -9.90
C THR A 11 8.16 -19.51 -10.62
N SER A 12 7.30 -20.07 -11.48
CA SER A 12 6.16 -19.37 -12.07
C SER A 12 5.04 -19.17 -11.06
N GLN A 13 5.37 -18.50 -9.96
CA GLN A 13 4.40 -17.70 -9.22
C GLN A 13 4.59 -16.21 -9.54
N ASP A 14 5.15 -15.90 -10.70
CA ASP A 14 4.82 -14.67 -11.41
C ASP A 14 3.40 -14.84 -11.95
N ALA A 15 2.42 -14.58 -11.09
CA ALA A 15 1.06 -14.36 -11.53
C ALA A 15 1.14 -13.33 -12.65
N ASN A 16 0.81 -13.73 -13.87
CA ASN A 16 0.82 -12.87 -15.05
C ASN A 16 -0.14 -11.71 -14.77
N VAL A 17 0.36 -10.63 -14.18
CA VAL A 17 -0.43 -9.45 -13.81
C VAL A 17 -0.74 -8.74 -15.11
N THR A 18 -1.79 -9.20 -15.77
CA THR A 18 -2.26 -8.63 -17.02
C THR A 18 -2.93 -7.28 -16.75
N GLU A 19 -3.00 -6.42 -17.75
CA GLU A 19 -3.71 -5.14 -17.63
C GLU A 19 -5.19 -5.31 -17.22
N ASP A 20 -5.75 -6.50 -17.44
CA ASP A 20 -7.12 -6.88 -17.13
C ASP A 20 -7.42 -6.97 -15.62
N VAL A 21 -6.40 -7.06 -14.76
CA VAL A 21 -6.61 -7.07 -13.29
C VAL A 21 -6.72 -5.67 -12.68
N ALA A 22 -6.37 -4.62 -13.43
CA ALA A 22 -6.36 -3.25 -12.90
C ALA A 22 -7.73 -2.78 -12.36
N PRO A 23 -8.88 -3.01 -13.02
CA PRO A 23 -10.18 -2.66 -12.48
C PRO A 23 -10.45 -3.24 -11.08
N ALA A 24 -10.13 -4.53 -10.89
CA ALA A 24 -10.34 -5.24 -9.63
C ALA A 24 -9.42 -4.70 -8.53
N LEU A 25 -8.13 -4.51 -8.84
CA LEU A 25 -7.16 -3.97 -7.88
C LEU A 25 -7.49 -2.54 -7.47
N ILE A 26 -7.96 -1.69 -8.39
CA ILE A 26 -8.39 -0.32 -8.06
C ILE A 26 -9.65 -0.35 -7.19
N GLU A 27 -10.60 -1.26 -7.45
CA GLU A 27 -11.77 -1.40 -6.60
C GLU A 27 -11.40 -1.85 -5.19
N GLU A 28 -10.47 -2.79 -5.05
CA GLU A 28 -9.95 -3.23 -3.75
C GLU A 28 -9.28 -2.09 -2.97
N LEU A 29 -8.42 -1.30 -3.64
CA LEU A 29 -7.82 -0.09 -3.05
C LEU A 29 -8.89 0.88 -2.50
N ARG A 30 -10.03 0.97 -3.16
CA ARG A 30 -11.15 1.81 -2.73
C ARG A 30 -11.97 1.19 -1.61
N SER A 31 -12.37 -0.07 -1.76
CA SER A 31 -13.31 -0.71 -0.85
C SER A 31 -12.64 -1.09 0.47
N ASP A 32 -11.44 -1.64 0.42
CA ASP A 32 -10.83 -2.31 1.55
C ASP A 32 -9.87 -1.36 2.27
N PHE A 33 -9.09 -0.61 1.48
CA PHE A 33 -8.12 0.35 2.01
C PHE A 33 -8.64 1.79 2.08
N LYS A 34 -9.91 2.02 1.69
CA LYS A 34 -10.60 3.32 1.73
C LYS A 34 -9.88 4.44 0.97
N LEU A 35 -9.11 4.10 -0.06
CA LEU A 35 -8.41 5.09 -0.87
C LEU A 35 -9.37 5.67 -1.91
N SER A 36 -9.49 7.00 -1.93
CA SER A 36 -10.26 7.68 -2.97
C SER A 36 -9.55 7.63 -4.32
N ASP A 37 -10.28 7.81 -5.44
CA ASP A 37 -9.65 7.95 -6.77
C ASP A 37 -8.59 9.08 -6.77
N SER A 38 -8.78 10.14 -6.00
CA SER A 38 -7.82 11.23 -5.85
C SER A 38 -6.55 10.78 -5.10
N SER A 39 -6.71 9.98 -4.05
CA SER A 39 -5.59 9.43 -3.29
C SER A 39 -4.78 8.46 -4.15
N ILE A 40 -5.46 7.57 -4.88
CA ILE A 40 -4.80 6.64 -5.82
C ILE A 40 -4.09 7.43 -6.93
N ALA A 41 -4.73 8.46 -7.47
CA ALA A 41 -4.13 9.32 -8.49
C ALA A 41 -2.84 10.00 -7.98
N GLN A 42 -2.85 10.47 -6.73
CA GLN A 42 -1.68 11.06 -6.10
C GLN A 42 -0.56 10.03 -5.85
N ILE A 43 -0.89 8.78 -5.50
CA ILE A 43 0.09 7.70 -5.29
C ILE A 43 0.82 7.34 -6.59
N PHE A 44 0.09 7.27 -7.71
CA PHE A 44 0.66 6.93 -9.02
C PHE A 44 1.07 8.15 -9.86
N ASN A 45 0.96 9.35 -9.30
CA ASN A 45 1.25 10.62 -9.99
C ASN A 45 0.53 10.76 -11.35
N VAL A 46 -0.77 10.42 -11.38
CA VAL A 46 -1.63 10.54 -12.56
C VAL A 46 -2.84 11.44 -12.25
N SER A 47 -3.67 11.70 -13.25
CA SER A 47 -4.94 12.41 -13.01
C SER A 47 -6.00 11.50 -12.38
N ARG A 48 -6.94 12.08 -11.63
CA ARG A 48 -8.12 11.36 -11.12
C ARG A 48 -8.93 10.70 -12.24
N GLN A 49 -9.02 11.35 -13.40
CA GLN A 49 -9.72 10.81 -14.57
C GLN A 49 -9.03 9.56 -15.11
N THR A 50 -7.70 9.52 -15.06
CA THR A 50 -6.90 8.35 -15.44
C THR A 50 -7.24 7.15 -14.55
N VAL A 51 -7.31 7.35 -13.23
CA VAL A 51 -7.72 6.29 -12.28
C VAL A 51 -9.15 5.82 -12.54
N TYR A 52 -10.08 6.74 -12.81
CA TYR A 52 -11.44 6.36 -13.19
C TYR A 52 -11.46 5.50 -14.45
N ASN A 53 -10.65 5.83 -15.47
CA ASN A 53 -10.57 5.06 -16.71
C ASN A 53 -9.99 3.66 -16.46
N TRP A 54 -8.97 3.53 -15.61
CA TRP A 54 -8.45 2.21 -15.19
C TRP A 54 -9.51 1.39 -14.49
N ARG A 55 -10.22 1.97 -13.52
CA ARG A 55 -11.29 1.29 -12.76
C ARG A 55 -12.44 0.83 -13.65
N THR A 56 -12.73 1.56 -14.72
CA THR A 56 -13.79 1.22 -15.68
C THR A 56 -13.29 0.41 -16.87
N GLY A 57 -12.02 -0.02 -16.88
CA GLY A 57 -11.41 -0.80 -17.95
C GLY A 57 -11.28 -0.06 -19.29
N LYS A 58 -11.43 1.27 -19.30
CA LYS A 58 -11.35 2.09 -20.52
C LYS A 58 -9.91 2.24 -21.02
N THR A 59 -8.95 2.22 -20.11
CA THR A 59 -7.52 2.32 -20.42
C THR A 59 -6.74 1.40 -19.51
N ALA A 60 -5.60 0.93 -20.00
CA ALA A 60 -4.62 0.24 -19.19
C ALA A 60 -3.84 1.18 -18.26
N THR A 61 -3.24 0.61 -17.21
CA THR A 61 -2.37 1.34 -16.29
C THR A 61 -1.00 1.62 -16.87
N GLY A 62 -0.49 0.73 -17.73
CA GLY A 62 0.90 0.75 -18.21
C GLY A 62 1.93 0.32 -17.16
N PHE A 63 1.49 -0.06 -15.96
CA PHE A 63 2.31 -0.58 -14.85
C PHE A 63 1.49 -1.50 -13.92
N PRO A 64 0.81 -2.53 -14.46
CA PRO A 64 -0.03 -3.42 -13.65
C PRO A 64 0.73 -4.06 -12.49
N GLU A 65 2.01 -4.37 -12.66
CA GLU A 65 2.89 -4.93 -11.64
C GLU A 65 3.08 -4.02 -10.42
N ARG A 66 3.14 -2.69 -10.62
CA ARG A 66 3.29 -1.72 -9.53
C ARG A 66 2.00 -1.58 -8.74
N LEU A 67 0.87 -1.61 -9.44
CA LEU A 67 -0.45 -1.61 -8.83
C LEU A 67 -0.64 -2.87 -7.98
N ALA A 68 -0.30 -4.04 -8.51
CA ALA A 68 -0.37 -5.31 -7.78
C ALA A 68 0.58 -5.32 -6.57
N ALA A 69 1.82 -4.84 -6.72
CA ALA A 69 2.76 -4.76 -5.61
C ALA A 69 2.26 -3.84 -4.49
N LEU A 70 1.69 -2.67 -4.82
CA LEU A 70 1.10 -1.80 -3.80
C LEU A 70 -0.06 -2.49 -3.07
N THR A 71 -1.01 -3.07 -3.81
CA THR A 71 -2.17 -3.74 -3.20
C THR A 71 -1.74 -4.89 -2.30
N GLU A 72 -0.80 -5.72 -2.76
CA GLU A 72 -0.26 -6.82 -1.96
C GLU A 72 0.50 -6.35 -0.71
N ALA A 73 1.24 -5.25 -0.81
CA ALA A 73 1.88 -4.64 0.34
C ALA A 73 0.87 -4.20 1.41
N LEU A 74 -0.24 -3.60 0.96
CA LEU A 74 -1.29 -3.11 1.85
C LEU A 74 -2.07 -4.26 2.51
N ARG A 75 -2.27 -5.39 1.82
CA ARG A 75 -2.88 -6.60 2.41
C ARG A 75 -2.11 -7.16 3.59
N GLN A 76 -0.79 -6.94 3.63
CA GLN A 76 0.07 -7.41 4.71
C GLN A 76 0.01 -6.50 5.96
N VAL A 77 -0.61 -5.32 5.85
CA VAL A 77 -0.82 -4.43 6.99
C VAL A 77 -1.97 -4.97 7.83
N ASN A 78 -1.79 -5.01 9.16
CA ASN A 78 -2.84 -5.51 10.03
C ASN A 78 -4.06 -4.56 10.06
N ALA A 79 -5.22 -5.10 10.42
CA ALA A 79 -6.49 -4.37 10.35
C ALA A 79 -6.53 -3.11 11.26
N GLU A 80 -5.80 -3.10 12.37
CA GLU A 80 -5.77 -1.96 13.30
C GLU A 80 -4.98 -0.79 12.70
N GLU A 81 -3.83 -1.06 12.09
CA GLU A 81 -3.00 -0.08 11.38
C GLU A 81 -3.65 0.38 10.07
N ALA A 82 -4.40 -0.50 9.41
CA ALA A 82 -5.08 -0.19 8.15
C ALA A 82 -6.01 1.04 8.27
N GLN A 83 -6.63 1.23 9.44
CA GLN A 83 -7.48 2.40 9.73
C GLN A 83 -6.70 3.72 9.71
N TYR A 84 -5.40 3.68 9.97
CA TYR A 84 -4.52 4.84 10.01
C TYR A 84 -3.73 5.04 8.71
N LEU A 85 -3.74 4.06 7.78
CA LEU A 85 -2.98 4.12 6.53
C LEU A 85 -3.25 5.39 5.72
N HIS A 86 -4.51 5.78 5.56
CA HIS A 86 -4.87 6.99 4.80
C HIS A 86 -4.21 8.27 5.35
N ARG A 87 -3.87 8.30 6.65
CA ARG A 87 -3.20 9.45 7.29
C ARG A 87 -1.71 9.46 7.04
N VAL A 88 -1.09 8.29 6.87
CA VAL A 88 0.36 8.14 6.78
C VAL A 88 0.87 7.82 5.38
N LEU A 89 0.01 7.40 4.43
CA LEU A 89 0.42 7.01 3.08
C LEU A 89 1.19 8.09 2.30
N PHE A 90 1.01 9.35 2.67
CA PHE A 90 1.69 10.50 2.08
C PHE A 90 2.74 11.13 3.01
N TYR A 91 3.09 10.46 4.10
CA TYR A 91 4.19 10.90 4.96
C TYR A 91 5.52 10.50 4.34
N PRO A 92 6.56 11.34 4.50
CA PRO A 92 7.90 10.93 4.15
C PRO A 92 8.36 9.80 5.07
N THR A 93 9.07 8.85 4.48
CA THR A 93 9.87 7.86 5.20
C THR A 93 11.05 8.53 5.92
N ALA A 94 11.75 7.76 6.75
CA ALA A 94 12.90 8.23 7.52
C ALA A 94 14.01 8.81 6.63
N ASP A 95 14.13 8.31 5.39
CA ASP A 95 15.07 8.83 4.39
C ASP A 95 14.49 9.94 3.49
N GLY A 96 13.27 10.40 3.79
CA GLY A 96 12.62 11.52 3.12
C GLY A 96 11.77 11.15 1.90
N ARG A 97 11.74 9.87 1.49
CA ARG A 97 10.98 9.44 0.31
C ARG A 97 9.49 9.32 0.58
N LEU A 98 8.69 9.67 -0.42
CA LEU A 98 7.26 9.44 -0.46
C LEU A 98 6.92 8.15 -1.22
N ILE A 99 5.66 7.72 -1.16
CA ILE A 99 5.23 6.47 -1.81
C ILE A 99 5.33 6.55 -3.35
N GLN A 100 5.20 7.75 -3.91
CA GLN A 100 5.43 7.99 -5.34
C GLN A 100 6.86 7.63 -5.74
N ASP A 101 7.84 7.91 -4.87
CA ASP A 101 9.24 7.65 -5.17
C ASP A 101 9.49 6.14 -5.29
N ALA A 102 8.86 5.33 -4.43
CA ALA A 102 8.95 3.87 -4.49
C ALA A 102 8.28 3.27 -5.73
N LEU A 103 7.28 3.94 -6.30
CA LEU A 103 6.54 3.53 -7.49
C LEU A 103 7.09 4.16 -8.79
N SER A 104 8.10 5.02 -8.70
CA SER A 104 8.76 5.63 -9.86
C SER A 104 9.49 4.58 -10.72
N ASP A 105 9.70 4.89 -12.00
CA ASP A 105 10.43 4.00 -12.91
C ASP A 105 11.84 3.68 -12.39
N GLU A 106 12.54 4.69 -11.87
CA GLU A 106 13.90 4.53 -11.36
C GLU A 106 13.95 3.59 -10.14
N ALA A 107 13.07 3.81 -9.17
CA ALA A 107 13.02 2.97 -7.97
C ALA A 107 12.52 1.56 -8.28
N TRP A 108 11.56 1.42 -9.20
CA TRP A 108 11.06 0.14 -9.66
C TRP A 108 12.16 -0.68 -10.33
N ASN A 109 12.92 -0.08 -11.25
CA ASN A 109 14.03 -0.76 -11.92
C ASN A 109 15.14 -1.17 -10.95
N ARG A 110 15.31 -0.44 -9.84
CA ARG A 110 16.34 -0.71 -8.83
C ARG A 110 15.93 -1.75 -7.79
N ASN A 111 14.69 -1.70 -7.32
CA ASN A 111 14.24 -2.46 -6.14
C ASN A 111 12.99 -3.33 -6.39
N GLY A 112 12.29 -3.13 -7.50
CA GLY A 112 11.04 -3.80 -7.84
C GLY A 112 9.99 -3.75 -6.72
N ALA A 113 9.18 -4.81 -6.65
CA ALA A 113 8.14 -4.96 -5.62
C ALA A 113 8.70 -4.89 -4.19
N LYS A 114 9.93 -5.38 -3.95
CA LYS A 114 10.57 -5.33 -2.62
C LYS A 114 10.73 -3.89 -2.11
N GLY A 115 10.99 -2.93 -3.01
CA GLY A 115 11.05 -1.51 -2.66
C GLY A 115 9.71 -0.98 -2.17
N VAL A 116 8.62 -1.37 -2.83
CA VAL A 116 7.24 -1.01 -2.44
C VAL A 116 6.87 -1.65 -1.11
N TYR A 117 7.19 -2.93 -0.91
CA TYR A 117 6.94 -3.64 0.35
C TYR A 117 7.66 -2.99 1.52
N GLY A 118 8.95 -2.65 1.37
CA GLY A 118 9.71 -1.96 2.42
C GLY A 118 9.14 -0.60 2.76
N MET A 119 8.74 0.18 1.75
CA MET A 119 8.09 1.49 1.93
C MET A 119 6.79 1.35 2.73
N VAL A 120 5.90 0.44 2.33
CA VAL A 120 4.60 0.26 3.00
C VAL A 120 4.78 -0.27 4.42
N ALA A 121 5.74 -1.17 4.66
CA ALA A 121 6.06 -1.63 6.01
C ALA A 121 6.53 -0.49 6.93
N GLU A 122 7.33 0.45 6.42
CA GLU A 122 7.73 1.62 7.21
C GLU A 122 6.52 2.53 7.51
N LEU A 123 5.66 2.75 6.52
CA LEU A 123 4.43 3.53 6.70
C LEU A 123 3.47 2.85 7.70
N ALA A 124 3.37 1.53 7.69
CA ALA A 124 2.62 0.77 8.69
C ALA A 124 3.19 0.98 10.11
N GLY A 125 4.52 1.02 10.25
CA GLY A 125 5.16 1.40 11.52
C GLY A 125 4.78 2.83 11.98
N LYS A 126 4.66 3.79 11.06
CA LYS A 126 4.16 5.14 11.38
C LYS A 126 2.68 5.13 11.76
N ALA A 127 1.85 4.32 11.08
CA ALA A 127 0.44 4.12 11.43
C ALA A 127 0.30 3.57 12.85
N GLN A 128 1.14 2.60 13.23
CA GLN A 128 1.18 2.04 14.58
C GLN A 128 1.53 3.11 15.62
N GLN A 129 2.58 3.91 15.37
CA GLN A 129 2.96 5.02 16.27
C GLN A 129 1.83 6.04 16.45
N LEU A 130 1.12 6.35 15.37
CA LEU A 130 -0.01 7.27 15.38
C LEU A 130 -1.17 6.72 16.20
N ARG A 131 -1.49 5.44 16.04
CA ARG A 131 -2.49 4.73 16.85
C ARG A 131 -2.12 4.76 18.33
N ASP A 132 -0.90 4.38 18.68
CA ASP A 132 -0.44 4.35 20.08
C ASP A 132 -0.53 5.73 20.74
N ARG A 133 -0.22 6.79 19.99
CA ARG A 133 -0.34 8.17 20.46
C ARG A 133 -1.80 8.54 20.69
N ASP A 134 -2.68 8.20 19.77
CA ASP A 134 -4.11 8.51 19.87
C ASP A 134 -4.74 7.74 21.05
N LEU A 135 -4.41 6.45 21.25
CA LEU A 135 -4.83 5.66 22.43
C LEU A 135 -4.34 6.26 23.75
N LYS A 136 -3.06 6.67 23.83
CA LYS A 136 -2.52 7.36 25.01
C LYS A 136 -3.25 8.67 25.29
N THR A 137 -3.66 9.38 24.24
CA THR A 137 -4.40 10.64 24.38
C THR A 137 -5.81 10.40 24.93
N ILE A 138 -6.52 9.40 24.41
CA ILE A 138 -7.84 9.00 24.89
C ILE A 138 -7.79 8.60 26.37
N ALA A 139 -6.85 7.73 26.75
CA ALA A 139 -6.71 7.29 28.15
C ALA A 139 -6.42 8.44 29.12
N ARG A 140 -5.66 9.47 28.68
CA ARG A 140 -5.41 10.67 29.50
C ARG A 140 -6.68 11.51 29.67
N LEU A 141 -7.47 11.68 28.60
CA LEU A 141 -8.71 12.43 28.65
C LEU A 141 -9.74 11.77 29.57
N GLU A 142 -9.90 10.45 29.49
CA GLU A 142 -10.77 9.67 30.38
C GLU A 142 -10.37 9.81 31.86
N LYS A 143 -9.07 9.72 32.15
CA LYS A 143 -8.56 9.91 33.51
C LYS A 143 -8.79 11.32 34.05
N SER A 144 -8.67 12.35 33.19
CA SER A 144 -8.92 13.74 33.59
C SER A 144 -10.41 14.10 33.72
N GLY A 145 -11.29 13.49 32.91
CA GLY A 145 -12.74 13.71 32.96
C GLY A 145 -13.41 13.08 34.17
N GLY A 146 -12.88 11.94 34.67
CA GLY A 146 -13.36 11.31 35.90
C GLY A 146 -13.00 12.05 37.19
N SER A 147 -12.06 13.00 37.16
CA SER A 147 -11.60 13.75 38.33
C SER A 147 -12.36 15.06 38.59
N ASN A 148 -13.24 15.49 37.66
CA ASN A 148 -14.03 16.72 37.76
C ASN A 148 -15.51 16.47 38.15
N LEU A 149 -15.83 15.27 38.63
CA LEU A 149 -17.14 14.89 39.18
C LEU A 149 -16.98 14.51 40.66
N VAL A 150 -16.59 15.48 41.49
CA VAL A 150 -16.71 15.41 42.96
C VAL A 150 -17.09 16.80 43.49
#